data_AF-A0A925S7Y8-F1
#
_entry.id   AF-A0A925S7Y8-F1
#
_cell.length_a   1.000
_cell.length_b   1.000
_cell.length_c   1.000
_cell.angle_alpha   90.00
_cell.angle_beta   90.00
_cell.angle_gamma   90.00
#
_symmetry.space_group_name_H-M   'P 1'
#
loop_
_entity.id
_entity.type
_entity.pdbx_description
1 polymer ?
#
loop_
_entity_poly.entity_id
_entity_poly.type
_entity_poly.pdbx_seq_one_letter_code
_entity_poly.pdbx_strand_id
1 'polypeptide(L)'
;MFEDPYRYIDEKRVQVEKLSADKLALSKEAALKSMVLLKNQNEVLPLKADQKIAFIGPLVKDKRNVIGSWSAAGDWKYATDIWQALETKYGANKFLFAKGCNLVQDKGMIEKLNRDGAMLTLDPKSSQDLISEAVETAKQSDVVVAVLGEPFIMTGEAASRSEIGLFSNQMDLLKALKQTGKPIVLVLMNGRPMTLEWENANLNAILETWFAGTKAGDAIVDTLFGTANPSGKLSITFPRNVGQIPIYYNAKSTGRPFTPNEKFHSQYLDVPNTPLFPFGYGLSYTNFEYSDVSLSSPTLRPDQTLAITATIKNTGRVTGVETAQLYVRDFVGSITRPVKELKGFEKVELKPGESKIVTFKLTSDDLPFYDSDLKYVAEPGEFQVFVGPNSDVSHFSRFVFAK
;
A
#
# COMPACT_ATOMS: atom_id res chain seq x y z
N MET A 1 1.40 9.54 -39.45
CA MET A 1 2.57 10.41 -39.75
C MET A 1 2.82 10.54 -41.24
N PHE A 2 2.89 9.44 -42.01
CA PHE A 2 3.05 9.56 -43.47
C PHE A 2 1.85 10.20 -44.18
N GLU A 3 0.62 9.97 -43.69
CA GLU A 3 -0.60 10.60 -44.23
C GLU A 3 -0.86 11.99 -43.64
N ASP A 4 -0.79 12.09 -42.31
CA ASP A 4 -0.88 13.34 -41.57
C ASP A 4 0.22 13.37 -40.50
N PRO A 5 1.30 14.15 -40.72
CA PRO A 5 2.37 14.31 -39.74
C PRO A 5 1.97 15.22 -38.57
N TYR A 6 0.92 16.05 -38.72
CA TYR A 6 0.44 16.99 -37.71
C TYR A 6 -0.80 16.49 -36.97
N ARG A 7 -1.22 15.24 -37.19
CA ARG A 7 -2.40 14.61 -36.57
C ARG A 7 -2.55 14.82 -35.06
N TYR A 8 -1.42 14.98 -34.35
CA TYR A 8 -1.38 15.17 -32.91
C TYR A 8 -0.94 16.58 -32.46
N ILE A 9 -0.73 17.51 -33.39
CA ILE A 9 -0.35 18.89 -33.13
C ILE A 9 -1.61 19.75 -33.31
N ASP A 10 -2.39 19.88 -32.23
CA ASP A 10 -3.62 20.66 -32.19
C ASP A 10 -3.69 21.44 -30.88
N GLU A 11 -3.53 22.77 -30.97
CA GLU A 11 -3.56 23.66 -29.81
C GLU A 11 -4.95 23.71 -29.15
N LYS A 12 -6.03 23.58 -29.93
CA LYS A 12 -7.39 23.57 -29.38
C LYS A 12 -7.61 22.34 -28.51
N ARG A 13 -7.10 21.18 -28.96
CA ARG A 13 -7.16 19.94 -28.18
C ARG A 13 -6.40 20.07 -26.85
N VAL A 14 -5.25 20.75 -26.84
CA VAL A 14 -4.50 20.99 -25.60
C VAL A 14 -5.32 21.78 -24.59
N GLN A 15 -6.04 22.82 -25.02
CA GLN A 15 -6.85 23.65 -24.13
C GLN A 15 -8.05 22.89 -23.53
N VAL A 16 -8.58 21.91 -24.27
CA VAL A 16 -9.77 21.14 -23.84
C VAL A 16 -9.40 19.93 -23.00
N GLU A 17 -8.33 19.20 -23.36
CA GLU A 17 -8.00 17.90 -22.74
C GLU A 17 -7.02 18.00 -21.57
N LYS A 18 -6.10 18.97 -21.58
CA LYS A 18 -5.07 19.05 -20.54
C LYS A 18 -5.70 19.48 -19.21
N LEU A 19 -5.62 18.60 -18.20
CA LEU A 19 -6.15 18.85 -16.86
C LEU A 19 -7.66 19.16 -16.84
N SER A 20 -8.41 18.61 -17.80
CA SER A 20 -9.87 18.73 -17.83
C SER A 20 -10.52 18.10 -16.58
N ALA A 21 -11.76 18.51 -16.29
CA ALA A 21 -12.45 18.11 -15.07
C ALA A 21 -12.61 16.58 -14.95
N ASP A 22 -12.89 15.88 -16.06
CA ASP A 22 -13.00 14.42 -16.10
C ASP A 22 -11.65 13.73 -15.81
N LYS A 23 -10.53 14.27 -16.32
CA LYS A 23 -9.18 13.72 -16.09
C LYS A 23 -8.74 13.94 -14.64
N LEU A 24 -9.07 15.09 -14.05
CA LEU A 24 -8.84 15.35 -12.63
C LEU A 24 -9.72 14.46 -11.73
N ALA A 25 -10.99 14.24 -12.10
CA ALA A 25 -11.86 13.31 -11.39
C ALA A 25 -11.32 11.88 -11.44
N LEU A 26 -10.85 11.42 -12.61
CA LEU A 26 -10.22 10.11 -12.76
C LEU A 26 -8.91 10.00 -11.96
N SER A 27 -8.09 11.07 -11.92
CA SER A 27 -6.89 11.11 -11.07
C SER A 27 -7.24 10.94 -9.59
N LYS A 28 -8.32 11.57 -9.11
CA LYS A 28 -8.79 11.41 -7.74
C LYS A 28 -9.32 9.99 -7.49
N GLU A 29 -10.09 9.44 -8.41
CA GLU A 29 -10.61 8.07 -8.32
C GLU A 29 -9.47 7.03 -8.24
N ALA A 30 -8.45 7.18 -9.08
CA ALA A 30 -7.27 6.31 -9.07
C ALA A 30 -6.52 6.40 -7.73
N ALA A 31 -6.35 7.62 -7.20
CA ALA A 31 -5.73 7.84 -5.89
C ALA A 31 -6.53 7.18 -4.74
N LEU A 32 -7.85 7.32 -4.73
CA LEU A 32 -8.70 6.68 -3.72
C LEU A 32 -8.58 5.15 -3.72
N LYS A 33 -8.49 4.55 -4.92
CA LYS A 33 -8.41 3.10 -5.10
C LYS A 33 -7.00 2.52 -4.88
N SER A 34 -5.97 3.36 -4.74
CA SER A 34 -4.57 2.92 -4.55
C SER A 34 -4.12 2.91 -3.09
N MET A 35 -4.79 3.66 -2.21
CA MET A 35 -4.42 3.78 -0.80
C MET A 35 -4.62 2.48 -0.03
N VAL A 36 -3.64 2.12 0.79
CA VAL A 36 -3.63 0.88 1.57
C VAL A 36 -3.67 1.22 3.06
N LEU A 37 -4.73 0.79 3.74
CA LEU A 37 -4.78 0.90 5.19
C LEU A 37 -3.95 -0.24 5.80
N LEU A 38 -2.81 0.08 6.40
CA LEU A 38 -1.90 -0.93 6.94
C LEU A 38 -2.23 -1.29 8.39
N LYS A 39 -2.72 -0.31 9.15
CA LYS A 39 -3.09 -0.47 10.57
C LYS A 39 -4.24 0.46 10.92
N ASN A 40 -5.17 0.01 11.76
CA ASN A 40 -6.23 0.85 12.34
C ASN A 40 -6.71 0.29 13.70
N GLN A 41 -5.94 0.54 14.76
CA GLN A 41 -6.30 0.13 16.12
C GLN A 41 -7.39 1.04 16.71
N ASN A 42 -8.33 0.43 17.44
CA ASN A 42 -9.44 1.11 18.12
C ASN A 42 -10.29 1.98 17.18
N GLU A 43 -10.33 1.67 15.89
CA GLU A 43 -11.11 2.39 14.88
C GLU A 43 -10.85 3.92 14.91
N VAL A 44 -9.58 4.33 15.07
CA VAL A 44 -9.19 5.76 15.04
C VAL A 44 -9.50 6.38 13.69
N LEU A 45 -9.34 5.62 12.59
CA LEU A 45 -9.89 5.98 11.30
C LEU A 45 -11.24 5.27 11.06
N PRO A 46 -12.21 5.93 10.41
CA PRO A 46 -12.14 7.30 9.88
C PRO A 46 -12.24 8.39 10.98
N LEU A 47 -11.60 9.53 10.73
CA LEU A 47 -11.65 10.73 11.56
C LEU A 47 -13.04 11.38 11.52
N LYS A 48 -13.39 12.10 12.59
CA LYS A 48 -14.65 12.86 12.67
C LYS A 48 -14.38 14.35 12.61
N ALA A 49 -15.16 15.06 11.79
CA ALA A 49 -14.94 16.49 11.54
C ALA A 49 -15.20 17.39 12.75
N ASP A 50 -15.86 16.90 13.80
CA ASP A 50 -16.08 17.60 15.07
C ASP A 50 -14.89 17.50 16.04
N GLN A 51 -13.94 16.58 15.81
CA GLN A 51 -12.70 16.47 16.60
C GLN A 51 -11.77 17.67 16.39
N LYS A 52 -10.96 17.97 17.41
CA LYS A 52 -9.77 18.81 17.25
C LYS A 52 -8.65 17.96 16.67
N ILE A 53 -8.26 18.23 15.44
CA ILE A 53 -7.26 17.42 14.71
C ILE A 53 -6.03 18.27 14.45
N ALA A 54 -4.86 17.74 14.81
CA ALA A 54 -3.56 18.33 14.45
C ALA A 54 -2.95 17.59 13.26
N PHE A 55 -2.75 18.30 12.14
CA PHE A 55 -1.98 17.80 11.01
C PHE A 55 -0.53 18.24 11.16
N ILE A 56 0.37 17.27 11.33
CA ILE A 56 1.77 17.53 11.67
C ILE A 56 2.69 16.85 10.65
N GLY A 57 3.67 17.57 10.14
CA GLY A 57 4.70 16.99 9.28
C GLY A 57 5.05 17.83 8.06
N PRO A 58 6.22 17.60 7.46
CA PRO A 58 6.71 18.36 6.32
C PRO A 58 5.87 18.18 5.05
N LEU A 59 5.10 17.10 4.94
CA LEU A 59 4.33 16.75 3.74
C LEU A 59 2.87 17.22 3.77
N VAL A 60 2.40 17.82 4.88
CA VAL A 60 1.00 18.30 5.00
C VAL A 60 0.65 19.38 3.96
N LYS A 61 1.58 20.31 3.72
CA LYS A 61 1.42 21.45 2.80
C LYS A 61 2.29 21.32 1.55
N ASP A 62 2.67 20.09 1.19
CA ASP A 62 3.63 19.85 0.12
C ASP A 62 2.92 19.45 -1.20
N LYS A 63 3.10 20.29 -2.23
CA LYS A 63 2.58 20.01 -3.58
C LYS A 63 3.57 19.29 -4.48
N ARG A 64 4.87 19.40 -4.19
CA ARG A 64 5.92 18.93 -5.10
C ARG A 64 6.03 17.40 -5.07
N ASN A 65 6.00 16.83 -3.88
CA ASN A 65 6.24 15.41 -3.66
C ASN A 65 5.00 14.58 -3.97
N VAL A 66 3.79 15.10 -3.80
CA VAL A 66 2.55 14.33 -4.02
C VAL A 66 2.40 13.76 -5.43
N ILE A 67 3.04 14.35 -6.44
CA ILE A 67 3.00 13.85 -7.83
C ILE A 67 4.06 12.77 -8.16
N GLY A 68 4.96 12.46 -7.23
CA GLY A 68 5.90 11.35 -7.35
C GLY A 68 7.09 11.58 -8.30
N SER A 69 7.98 10.58 -8.34
CA SER A 69 9.01 10.46 -9.37
C SER A 69 8.41 10.07 -10.72
N TRP A 70 9.12 10.33 -11.82
CA TRP A 70 8.63 10.01 -13.16
C TRP A 70 7.24 10.59 -13.46
N SER A 71 6.91 11.75 -12.88
CA SER A 71 5.68 12.50 -13.18
C SER A 71 5.66 13.08 -14.62
N ALA A 72 6.72 12.88 -15.40
CA ALA A 72 6.90 13.34 -16.77
C ALA A 72 6.55 14.83 -16.92
N ALA A 73 5.56 15.16 -17.75
CA ALA A 73 5.08 16.53 -17.97
C ALA A 73 4.08 17.02 -16.90
N GLY A 74 3.89 16.27 -15.81
CA GLY A 74 3.04 16.64 -14.70
C GLY A 74 3.51 17.93 -14.03
N ASP A 75 2.61 18.91 -13.94
CA ASP A 75 2.89 20.18 -13.29
C ASP A 75 2.33 20.18 -11.86
N TRP A 76 3.25 20.08 -10.90
CA TRP A 76 2.95 20.04 -9.47
C TRP A 76 2.20 21.28 -8.97
N LYS A 77 2.21 22.40 -9.71
CA LYS A 77 1.46 23.60 -9.33
C LYS A 77 -0.05 23.37 -9.34
N TYR A 78 -0.52 22.45 -10.16
CA TYR A 78 -1.93 22.02 -10.20
C TYR A 78 -2.25 20.91 -9.20
N ALA A 79 -1.24 20.39 -8.50
CA ALA A 79 -1.47 19.40 -7.46
C ALA A 79 -2.20 20.03 -6.27
N THR A 80 -3.07 19.23 -5.66
CA THR A 80 -3.76 19.57 -4.43
C THR A 80 -3.04 18.87 -3.28
N ASP A 81 -2.43 19.65 -2.38
CA ASP A 81 -1.86 19.13 -1.13
C ASP A 81 -2.96 18.86 -0.09
N ILE A 82 -2.61 18.18 1.00
CA ILE A 82 -3.58 17.78 2.05
C ILE A 82 -4.21 19.01 2.70
N TRP A 83 -3.41 20.03 3.03
CA TRP A 83 -3.92 21.22 3.70
C TRP A 83 -4.90 22.01 2.84
N GLN A 84 -4.58 22.20 1.56
CA GLN A 84 -5.50 22.83 0.60
C GLN A 84 -6.82 22.07 0.50
N ALA A 85 -6.79 20.74 0.46
CA ALA A 85 -7.99 19.91 0.43
C ALA A 85 -8.82 20.04 1.73
N LEU A 86 -8.16 20.10 2.89
CA LEU A 86 -8.83 20.31 4.18
C LEU A 86 -9.54 21.67 4.23
N GLU A 87 -8.84 22.75 3.85
CA GLU A 87 -9.42 24.10 3.84
C GLU A 87 -10.59 24.22 2.85
N THR A 88 -10.47 23.58 1.68
CA THR A 88 -11.53 23.56 0.67
C THR A 88 -12.78 22.84 1.18
N LYS A 89 -12.61 21.71 1.88
CA LYS A 89 -13.73 20.85 2.30
C LYS A 89 -14.38 21.29 3.61
N TYR A 90 -13.61 21.81 4.56
CA TYR A 90 -14.07 22.10 5.93
C TYR A 90 -13.93 23.57 6.35
N GLY A 91 -13.35 24.42 5.51
CA GLY A 91 -13.10 25.83 5.79
C GLY A 91 -11.75 26.09 6.46
N ALA A 92 -11.30 27.34 6.35
CA ALA A 92 -10.05 27.80 6.98
C ALA A 92 -10.13 27.76 8.51
N ASN A 93 -8.98 27.58 9.17
CA ASN A 93 -8.83 27.55 10.64
C ASN A 93 -9.58 26.43 11.38
N LYS A 94 -10.12 25.43 10.66
CA LYS A 94 -10.81 24.29 11.28
C LYS A 94 -9.86 23.32 11.99
N PHE A 95 -8.64 23.16 11.46
CA PHE A 95 -7.65 22.21 11.96
C PHE A 95 -6.38 22.91 12.42
N LEU A 96 -5.58 22.22 13.23
CA LEU A 96 -4.29 22.70 13.70
C LEU A 96 -3.17 22.20 12.79
N PHE A 97 -2.11 22.99 12.64
CA PHE A 97 -0.95 22.64 11.83
C PHE A 97 0.36 22.94 12.54
N ALA A 98 1.31 22.02 12.43
CA ALA A 98 2.73 22.27 12.71
C ALA A 98 3.61 21.51 11.72
N LYS A 99 4.73 22.10 11.29
CA LYS A 99 5.66 21.41 10.38
C LYS A 99 6.37 20.24 11.08
N GLY A 100 6.75 20.39 12.35
CA GLY A 100 7.31 19.33 13.20
C GLY A 100 8.75 18.93 12.90
N CYS A 101 9.12 18.74 11.64
CA CYS A 101 10.49 18.49 11.22
C CYS A 101 10.70 18.86 9.73
N ASN A 102 11.95 18.89 9.28
CA ASN A 102 12.25 18.95 7.84
C ASN A 102 11.99 17.59 7.18
N LEU A 103 11.73 17.54 5.87
CA LEU A 103 11.57 16.26 5.16
C LEU A 103 12.88 15.46 5.15
N VAL A 104 13.99 16.17 4.92
CA VAL A 104 15.37 15.67 5.03
C VAL A 104 16.14 16.68 5.87
N GLN A 105 17.00 16.20 6.77
CA GLN A 105 17.80 17.06 7.66
C GLN A 105 19.28 17.16 7.22
N ASP A 106 19.79 16.13 6.53
CA ASP A 106 21.18 16.10 6.08
C ASP A 106 21.41 17.07 4.90
N LYS A 107 22.32 18.02 5.08
CA LYS A 107 22.59 19.09 4.09
C LYS A 107 23.18 18.54 2.80
N GLY A 108 24.06 17.54 2.87
CA GLY A 108 24.68 16.94 1.68
C GLY A 108 23.66 16.20 0.82
N MET A 109 22.75 15.48 1.46
CA MET A 109 21.63 14.83 0.80
C MET A 109 20.67 15.84 0.19
N ILE A 110 20.30 16.90 0.91
CA ILE A 110 19.48 17.99 0.35
C ILE A 110 20.13 18.58 -0.90
N GLU A 111 21.42 18.91 -0.84
CA GLU A 111 22.14 19.46 -1.98
C GLU A 111 22.10 18.51 -3.18
N LYS A 112 22.36 17.21 -2.96
CA LYS A 112 22.29 16.19 -4.01
C LYS A 112 20.90 16.14 -4.64
N LEU A 113 19.85 15.99 -3.83
CA LEU A 113 18.48 15.84 -4.31
C LEU A 113 17.93 17.11 -4.97
N ASN A 114 18.36 18.28 -4.53
CA ASN A 114 17.93 19.54 -5.12
C ASN A 114 18.49 19.77 -6.53
N ARG A 115 19.66 19.20 -6.87
CA ARG A 115 20.16 19.20 -8.25
C ARG A 115 19.16 18.53 -9.21
N ASP A 116 18.38 17.59 -8.69
CA ASP A 116 17.38 16.81 -9.42
C ASP A 116 15.94 17.30 -9.15
N GLY A 117 15.79 18.54 -8.67
CA GLY A 117 14.48 19.21 -8.58
C GLY A 117 13.62 18.81 -7.37
N ALA A 118 14.23 18.33 -6.28
CA ALA A 118 13.53 17.99 -5.04
C ALA A 118 12.90 19.19 -4.31
N MET A 119 13.44 20.40 -4.52
CA MET A 119 12.97 21.65 -3.90
C MET A 119 12.93 21.62 -2.36
N LEU A 120 13.88 20.93 -1.73
CA LEU A 120 13.99 20.78 -0.29
C LEU A 120 14.67 22.00 0.34
N THR A 121 14.03 22.56 1.36
CA THR A 121 14.58 23.67 2.14
C THR A 121 14.54 23.34 3.63
N LEU A 122 15.61 23.70 4.34
CA LEU A 122 15.62 23.63 5.79
C LEU A 122 14.80 24.77 6.37
N ASP A 123 14.01 24.46 7.39
CA ASP A 123 13.42 25.48 8.25
C ASP A 123 14.52 26.30 8.94
N PRO A 124 14.34 27.63 9.11
CA PRO A 124 15.26 28.43 9.93
C PRO A 124 15.21 28.05 11.41
N LYS A 125 14.10 27.47 11.90
CA LYS A 125 14.00 26.96 13.27
C LYS A 125 14.88 25.73 13.47
N SER A 126 15.37 25.54 14.70
CA SER A 126 16.09 24.31 15.05
C SER A 126 15.14 23.10 15.00
N SER A 127 15.69 21.90 14.83
CA SER A 127 14.90 20.66 14.88
C SER A 127 14.16 20.51 16.21
N GLN A 128 14.76 20.95 17.32
CA GLN A 128 14.13 20.91 18.64
C GLN A 128 12.95 21.88 18.74
N ASP A 129 13.06 23.09 18.20
CA ASP A 129 11.97 24.07 18.20
C ASP A 129 10.79 23.59 17.36
N LEU A 130 11.06 23.01 16.18
CA LEU A 130 10.02 22.42 15.33
C LEU A 130 9.27 21.28 16.03
N ILE A 131 10.00 20.37 16.70
CA ILE A 131 9.40 19.28 17.45
C ILE A 131 8.58 19.82 18.63
N SER A 132 9.10 20.82 19.35
CA SER A 132 8.42 21.41 20.50
C SER A 132 7.10 22.07 20.08
N GLU A 133 7.10 22.83 18.98
CA GLU A 133 5.90 23.42 18.37
C GLU A 133 4.86 22.35 17.97
N ALA A 134 5.32 21.25 17.36
CA ALA A 134 4.44 20.13 17.02
C ALA A 134 3.86 19.44 18.26
N VAL A 135 4.64 19.25 19.32
CA VAL A 135 4.15 18.67 20.58
C VAL A 135 3.11 19.58 21.23
N GLU A 136 3.33 20.90 21.28
CA GLU A 136 2.35 21.85 21.82
C GLU A 136 1.07 21.88 20.98
N THR A 137 1.18 21.73 19.67
CA THR A 137 0.04 21.63 18.77
C THR A 137 -0.73 20.31 18.99
N ALA A 138 -0.02 19.19 19.15
CA ALA A 138 -0.60 17.89 19.42
C ALA A 138 -1.36 17.86 20.76
N LYS A 139 -0.83 18.50 21.82
CA LYS A 139 -1.49 18.58 23.13
C LYS A 139 -2.87 19.26 23.07
N GLN A 140 -3.06 20.19 22.14
CA GLN A 140 -4.33 20.89 21.90
C GLN A 140 -5.34 20.10 21.05
N SER A 141 -4.94 18.94 20.52
CA SER A 141 -5.77 18.08 19.67
C SER A 141 -6.31 16.85 20.40
N ASP A 142 -7.35 16.26 19.85
CA ASP A 142 -7.88 14.95 20.25
C ASP A 142 -7.15 13.82 19.53
N VAL A 143 -6.68 14.08 18.30
CA VAL A 143 -5.96 13.14 17.43
C VAL A 143 -4.94 13.87 16.57
N VAL A 144 -3.80 13.21 16.37
CA VAL A 144 -2.71 13.70 15.52
C VAL A 144 -2.70 12.91 14.22
N VAL A 145 -2.63 13.63 13.10
CA VAL A 145 -2.35 13.09 11.77
C VAL A 145 -0.92 13.49 11.39
N ALA A 146 0.01 12.56 11.51
CA ALA A 146 1.41 12.76 11.13
C ALA A 146 1.58 12.42 9.64
N VAL A 147 1.94 13.39 8.80
CA VAL A 147 2.18 13.19 7.35
C VAL A 147 3.68 13.18 7.08
N LEU A 148 4.22 11.98 6.90
CA LEU A 148 5.66 11.69 6.89
C LEU A 148 6.01 10.76 5.72
N GLY A 149 7.30 10.60 5.43
CA GLY A 149 7.75 9.73 4.35
C GLY A 149 9.00 10.20 3.64
N GLU A 150 9.04 9.97 2.35
CA GLU A 150 10.18 10.25 1.48
C GLU A 150 9.91 11.49 0.60
N PRO A 151 10.93 12.27 0.24
CA PRO A 151 10.85 13.11 -0.94
C PRO A 151 10.77 12.23 -2.20
N PHE A 152 10.00 12.66 -3.21
CA PHE A 152 9.69 11.85 -4.38
C PHE A 152 10.94 11.33 -5.12
N ILE A 153 11.99 12.16 -5.17
CA ILE A 153 13.23 11.86 -5.91
C ILE A 153 14.11 10.81 -5.21
N MET A 154 13.78 10.40 -3.98
CA MET A 154 14.41 9.24 -3.36
C MET A 154 13.96 7.92 -3.96
N THR A 155 13.08 7.95 -4.95
CA THR A 155 12.60 6.80 -5.72
C THR A 155 12.74 7.10 -7.22
N GLY A 156 12.58 6.09 -8.06
CA GLY A 156 12.88 6.18 -9.48
C GLY A 156 14.33 5.84 -9.81
N GLU A 157 14.84 6.40 -10.91
CA GLU A 157 16.16 6.07 -11.47
C GLU A 157 17.30 6.53 -10.55
N ALA A 158 18.34 5.70 -10.42
CA ALA A 158 19.57 6.00 -9.67
C ALA A 158 19.36 6.43 -8.19
N ALA A 159 18.20 6.11 -7.61
CA ALA A 159 17.80 6.50 -6.27
C ALA A 159 17.76 5.32 -5.27
N SER A 160 18.75 4.43 -5.33
CA SER A 160 18.87 3.31 -4.39
C SER A 160 19.10 3.82 -2.96
N ARG A 161 18.42 3.19 -2.00
CA ARG A 161 18.61 3.46 -0.56
C ARG A 161 19.12 2.19 0.14
N SER A 162 20.15 2.34 0.97
CA SER A 162 20.64 1.27 1.85
C SER A 162 19.77 1.08 3.10
N GLU A 163 18.99 2.11 3.45
CA GLU A 163 18.03 2.13 4.54
C GLU A 163 16.68 2.61 4.00
N ILE A 164 15.61 1.86 4.23
CA ILE A 164 14.28 2.14 3.66
C ILE A 164 13.24 2.53 4.73
N GLY A 165 13.70 2.91 5.93
CA GLY A 165 12.85 3.50 6.97
C GLY A 165 12.68 5.02 6.83
N LEU A 166 11.85 5.59 7.70
CA LEU A 166 11.76 7.04 7.89
C LEU A 166 13.12 7.61 8.34
N PHE A 167 13.41 8.85 7.94
CA PHE A 167 14.61 9.53 8.43
C PHE A 167 14.59 9.73 9.93
N SER A 168 15.77 9.74 10.56
CA SER A 168 15.91 9.90 12.01
C SER A 168 15.17 11.11 12.57
N ASN A 169 15.23 12.25 11.88
CA ASN A 169 14.53 13.46 12.31
C ASN A 169 12.99 13.33 12.26
N GLN A 170 12.45 12.50 11.36
CA GLN A 170 11.02 12.19 11.32
C GLN A 170 10.66 11.18 12.42
N MET A 171 11.56 10.23 12.72
CA MET A 171 11.41 9.31 13.86
C MET A 171 11.45 10.03 15.21
N ASP A 172 12.30 11.03 15.36
CA ASP A 172 12.39 11.85 16.57
C ASP A 172 11.08 12.62 16.81
N LEU A 173 10.49 13.18 15.73
CA LEU A 173 9.16 13.77 15.78
C LEU A 173 8.10 12.74 16.21
N LEU A 174 8.04 11.56 15.60
CA LEU A 174 7.06 10.53 15.98
C LEU A 174 7.20 10.09 17.43
N LYS A 175 8.43 9.90 17.93
CA LYS A 175 8.69 9.54 19.32
C LYS A 175 8.22 10.64 20.28
N ALA A 176 8.48 11.91 19.96
CA ALA A 176 8.02 13.04 20.75
C ALA A 176 6.48 13.16 20.74
N LEU A 177 5.84 12.99 19.58
CA LEU A 177 4.38 12.96 19.47
C LEU A 177 3.80 11.79 20.29
N LYS A 178 4.42 10.61 20.27
CA LYS A 178 3.96 9.44 21.03
C LYS A 178 3.93 9.70 22.54
N GLN A 179 4.87 10.48 23.07
CA GLN A 179 4.91 10.87 24.48
C GLN A 179 3.73 11.73 24.93
N THR A 180 3.01 12.37 24.00
CA THR A 180 1.79 13.14 24.33
C THR A 180 0.62 12.27 24.76
N GLY A 181 0.66 10.96 24.49
CA GLY A 181 -0.44 10.03 24.74
C GLY A 181 -1.64 10.17 23.80
N LYS A 182 -1.60 11.11 22.84
CA LYS A 182 -2.65 11.28 21.84
C LYS A 182 -2.65 10.11 20.84
N PRO A 183 -3.81 9.70 20.31
CA PRO A 183 -3.88 8.83 19.16
C PRO A 183 -3.14 9.45 17.97
N ILE A 184 -2.31 8.64 17.29
CA ILE A 184 -1.54 9.07 16.12
C ILE A 184 -1.91 8.23 14.91
N VAL A 185 -2.32 8.91 13.85
CA VAL A 185 -2.47 8.38 12.50
C VAL A 185 -1.23 8.77 11.70
N LEU A 186 -0.51 7.81 11.15
CA LEU A 186 0.55 8.05 10.17
C LEU A 186 -0.04 8.01 8.76
N VAL A 187 0.07 9.11 8.04
CA VAL A 187 -0.12 9.16 6.58
C VAL A 187 1.27 9.09 5.96
N LEU A 188 1.54 7.99 5.26
CA LEU A 188 2.85 7.69 4.70
C LEU A 188 2.87 8.01 3.20
N MET A 189 3.86 8.77 2.74
CA MET A 189 4.12 9.03 1.32
C MET A 189 5.51 8.55 0.92
N ASN A 190 5.57 7.61 -0.01
CA ASN A 190 6.79 6.90 -0.39
C ASN A 190 6.59 6.24 -1.76
N GLY A 191 7.70 5.83 -2.40
CA GLY A 191 7.65 5.14 -3.70
C GLY A 191 8.21 3.72 -3.65
N ARG A 192 8.39 3.16 -2.46
CA ARG A 192 8.91 1.80 -2.21
C ARG A 192 8.32 1.21 -0.92
N PRO A 193 8.41 -0.11 -0.69
CA PRO A 193 8.23 -0.67 0.65
C PRO A 193 9.16 -0.01 1.67
N MET A 194 8.65 0.21 2.88
CA MET A 194 9.42 0.77 3.99
C MET A 194 9.49 -0.20 5.16
N THR A 195 10.54 -0.08 5.97
CA THR A 195 10.67 -0.80 7.25
C THR A 195 9.96 0.01 8.33
N LEU A 196 8.83 -0.50 8.82
CA LEU A 196 7.89 0.24 9.67
C LEU A 196 7.63 -0.46 11.02
N GLU A 197 8.58 -1.22 11.54
CA GLU A 197 8.40 -2.05 12.74
C GLU A 197 8.02 -1.21 13.97
N TRP A 198 8.71 -0.08 14.17
CA TRP A 198 8.44 0.81 15.31
C TRP A 198 7.08 1.50 15.16
N GLU A 199 6.76 1.97 13.96
CA GLU A 199 5.51 2.65 13.63
C GLU A 199 4.32 1.70 13.83
N ASN A 200 4.43 0.46 13.32
CA ASN A 200 3.42 -0.57 13.49
C ASN A 200 3.26 -0.97 14.96
N ALA A 201 4.32 -0.95 15.78
CA ALA A 201 4.21 -1.24 17.21
C ALA A 201 3.59 -0.08 18.01
N ASN A 202 3.84 1.17 17.63
CA ASN A 202 3.59 2.33 18.51
C ASN A 202 2.43 3.24 18.10
N LEU A 203 2.06 3.28 16.81
CA LEU A 203 1.05 4.21 16.27
C LEU A 203 -0.33 3.56 16.21
N ASN A 204 -1.40 4.35 16.18
CA ASN A 204 -2.77 3.83 16.20
C ASN A 204 -3.22 3.40 14.81
N ALA A 205 -2.92 4.20 13.79
CA ALA A 205 -3.25 3.88 12.41
C ALA A 205 -2.11 4.24 11.45
N ILE A 206 -2.03 3.52 10.33
CA ILE A 206 -1.07 3.77 9.26
C ILE A 206 -1.83 3.66 7.94
N LEU A 207 -1.86 4.76 7.19
CA LEU A 207 -2.39 4.85 5.83
C LEU A 207 -1.24 5.06 4.85
N GLU A 208 -0.98 4.06 4.02
CA GLU A 208 -0.04 4.12 2.91
C GLU A 208 -0.73 4.80 1.72
N THR A 209 -0.15 5.92 1.27
CA THR A 209 -0.72 6.75 0.19
C THR A 209 0.13 6.81 -1.05
N TRP A 210 1.34 6.24 -1.00
CA TRP A 210 2.36 6.33 -2.02
C TRP A 210 2.64 7.80 -2.39
N PHE A 211 2.86 8.08 -3.67
CA PHE A 211 2.66 9.41 -4.24
C PHE A 211 1.44 9.38 -5.16
N ALA A 212 0.29 9.82 -4.65
CA ALA A 212 -1.02 9.61 -5.28
C ALA A 212 -1.37 10.57 -6.43
N GLY A 213 -0.44 11.41 -6.89
CA GLY A 213 -0.62 12.24 -8.08
C GLY A 213 -1.29 13.60 -7.83
N THR A 214 -1.78 14.20 -8.91
CA THR A 214 -2.30 15.59 -8.92
C THR A 214 -3.45 15.82 -7.94
N LYS A 215 -4.30 14.81 -7.71
CA LYS A 215 -5.43 14.88 -6.78
C LYS A 215 -5.22 14.12 -5.46
N ALA A 216 -3.96 13.92 -5.07
CA ALA A 216 -3.59 13.22 -3.83
C ALA A 216 -4.26 13.82 -2.59
N GLY A 217 -4.15 15.13 -2.35
CA GLY A 217 -4.73 15.77 -1.16
C GLY A 217 -6.23 15.54 -1.02
N ASP A 218 -6.98 15.70 -2.12
CA ASP A 218 -8.44 15.46 -2.14
C ASP A 218 -8.77 14.00 -1.78
N ALA A 219 -8.03 13.03 -2.33
CA ALA A 219 -8.24 11.61 -2.08
C ALA A 219 -7.84 11.21 -0.64
N ILE A 220 -6.73 11.77 -0.13
CA ILE A 220 -6.24 11.47 1.22
C ILE A 220 -7.26 11.99 2.25
N VAL A 221 -7.76 13.22 2.08
CA VAL A 221 -8.77 13.79 2.96
C VAL A 221 -10.07 12.98 2.91
N ASP A 222 -10.54 12.59 1.73
CA ASP A 222 -11.73 11.75 1.61
C ASP A 222 -11.58 10.39 2.30
N THR A 223 -10.39 9.80 2.22
CA THR A 223 -10.08 8.53 2.90
C THR A 223 -10.01 8.72 4.41
N LEU A 224 -9.27 9.72 4.90
CA LEU A 224 -9.10 9.99 6.33
C LEU A 224 -10.43 10.23 7.05
N PHE A 225 -11.39 10.90 6.41
CA PHE A 225 -12.70 11.21 6.99
C PHE A 225 -13.80 10.23 6.58
N GLY A 226 -13.47 9.10 5.96
CA GLY A 226 -14.43 8.04 5.64
C GLY A 226 -15.43 8.38 4.54
N THR A 227 -15.20 9.45 3.77
CA THR A 227 -15.93 9.68 2.51
C THR A 227 -15.61 8.56 1.51
N ALA A 228 -14.39 8.02 1.57
CA ALA A 228 -13.99 6.81 0.89
C ALA A 228 -13.48 5.76 1.89
N ASN A 229 -13.85 4.50 1.67
CA ASN A 229 -13.32 3.37 2.41
C ASN A 229 -12.08 2.82 1.68
N PRO A 230 -10.89 2.73 2.33
CA PRO A 230 -9.69 2.22 1.69
C PRO A 230 -9.88 0.78 1.21
N SER A 231 -9.40 0.51 -0.01
CA SER A 231 -9.55 -0.79 -0.69
C SER A 231 -8.29 -1.22 -1.46
N GLY A 232 -7.20 -0.46 -1.35
CA GLY A 232 -5.91 -0.84 -1.90
C GLY A 232 -5.35 -2.06 -1.16
N LYS A 233 -4.57 -2.86 -1.89
CA LYS A 233 -3.82 -4.01 -1.37
C LYS A 233 -2.38 -3.88 -1.86
N LEU A 234 -1.41 -4.25 -1.02
CA LEU A 234 0.02 -4.20 -1.36
C LEU A 234 0.33 -5.14 -2.53
N SER A 235 1.00 -4.63 -3.56
CA SER A 235 1.53 -5.45 -4.66
C SER A 235 2.97 -5.90 -4.42
N ILE A 236 3.56 -5.52 -3.29
CA ILE A 236 4.94 -5.82 -2.91
C ILE A 236 5.02 -5.98 -1.38
N THR A 237 5.87 -6.91 -0.94
CA THR A 237 6.05 -7.23 0.48
C THR A 237 6.78 -6.10 1.22
N PHE A 238 6.31 -5.76 2.43
CA PHE A 238 7.01 -4.82 3.32
C PHE A 238 7.88 -5.61 4.31
N PRO A 239 9.22 -5.46 4.25
CA PRO A 239 10.11 -6.14 5.19
C PRO A 239 10.05 -5.49 6.57
N ARG A 240 10.48 -6.24 7.59
CA ARG A 240 10.72 -5.73 8.95
C ARG A 240 11.99 -4.91 9.04
N ASN A 241 13.04 -5.33 8.32
CA ASN A 241 14.31 -4.62 8.20
C ASN A 241 14.97 -4.89 6.82
N VAL A 242 15.98 -4.10 6.46
CA VAL A 242 16.70 -4.27 5.17
C VAL A 242 17.48 -5.59 5.07
N GLY A 243 17.84 -6.21 6.20
CA GLY A 243 18.53 -7.50 6.26
C GLY A 243 17.67 -8.70 5.82
N GLN A 244 16.34 -8.53 5.72
CA GLN A 244 15.44 -9.52 5.14
C GLN A 244 15.41 -9.50 3.61
N ILE A 245 15.98 -8.50 2.95
CA ILE A 245 15.86 -8.36 1.50
C ILE A 245 16.80 -9.36 0.80
N PRO A 246 16.32 -10.15 -0.19
CA PRO A 246 14.95 -10.17 -0.72
C PRO A 246 13.97 -11.02 0.10
N ILE A 247 12.78 -10.47 0.39
CA ILE A 247 11.63 -11.17 0.96
C ILE A 247 10.42 -11.02 0.04
N TYR A 248 9.76 -12.13 -0.31
CA TYR A 248 8.66 -12.17 -1.26
C TYR A 248 7.79 -13.42 -1.04
N TYR A 249 6.50 -13.33 -1.35
CA TYR A 249 5.49 -14.36 -0.98
C TYR A 249 5.63 -15.67 -1.77
N ASN A 250 6.03 -15.59 -3.04
CA ASN A 250 6.20 -16.74 -3.94
C ASN A 250 7.62 -17.34 -3.85
N ALA A 251 8.15 -17.42 -2.62
CA ALA A 251 9.42 -18.07 -2.33
C ALA A 251 9.30 -19.61 -2.38
N LYS A 252 10.43 -20.30 -2.50
CA LYS A 252 10.50 -21.76 -2.35
C LYS A 252 10.44 -22.14 -0.88
N SER A 253 10.00 -23.35 -0.57
CA SER A 253 9.90 -23.84 0.83
C SER A 253 11.26 -24.05 1.52
N THR A 254 12.36 -24.17 0.75
CA THR A 254 13.67 -24.68 1.19
C THR A 254 13.60 -26.14 1.67
N GLY A 255 14.75 -26.76 1.97
CA GLY A 255 14.79 -28.11 2.58
C GLY A 255 14.49 -28.12 4.08
N ARG A 256 14.44 -26.95 4.73
CA ARG A 256 14.17 -26.80 6.17
C ARG A 256 13.32 -25.54 6.41
N PRO A 257 12.03 -25.55 6.00
CA PRO A 257 11.13 -24.42 6.24
C PRO A 257 11.07 -24.08 7.72
N PHE A 258 10.88 -22.80 8.05
CA PHE A 258 10.77 -22.34 9.44
C PHE A 258 9.77 -23.20 10.23
N THR A 259 10.22 -23.69 11.39
CA THR A 259 9.39 -24.41 12.36
C THR A 259 9.57 -23.74 13.72
N PRO A 260 8.50 -23.31 14.39
CA PRO A 260 8.62 -22.64 15.68
C PRO A 260 9.41 -23.46 16.69
N ASN A 261 10.33 -22.81 17.41
CA ASN A 261 11.19 -23.40 18.44
C ASN A 261 12.24 -24.42 17.95
N GLU A 262 12.50 -24.53 16.65
CA GLU A 262 13.54 -25.41 16.10
C GLU A 262 14.72 -24.63 15.52
N LYS A 263 15.94 -24.84 16.03
CA LYS A 263 17.13 -24.02 15.72
C LYS A 263 17.61 -24.15 14.27
N PHE A 264 17.70 -25.36 13.73
CA PHE A 264 18.44 -25.65 12.49
C PHE A 264 17.58 -25.52 11.22
N HIS A 265 16.73 -24.51 11.16
CA HIS A 265 15.81 -24.19 10.05
C HIS A 265 16.24 -22.92 9.33
N SER A 266 15.70 -22.69 8.13
CA SER A 266 15.93 -21.45 7.37
C SER A 266 15.26 -20.29 8.11
N GLN A 267 16.02 -19.57 8.94
CA GLN A 267 15.53 -18.46 9.76
C GLN A 267 16.65 -17.51 10.19
N TYR A 268 16.25 -16.31 10.64
CA TYR A 268 17.14 -15.37 11.31
C TYR A 268 17.16 -15.58 12.83
N LEU A 269 18.19 -15.09 13.52
CA LEU A 269 18.30 -15.17 14.98
C LEU A 269 17.57 -14.04 15.71
N ASP A 270 17.39 -12.91 15.05
CA ASP A 270 17.06 -11.61 15.66
C ASP A 270 15.80 -10.96 15.07
N VAL A 271 15.17 -11.60 14.09
CA VAL A 271 13.93 -11.13 13.47
C VAL A 271 13.06 -12.32 13.03
N PRO A 272 11.72 -12.27 13.16
CA PRO A 272 10.85 -13.27 12.57
C PRO A 272 11.03 -13.35 11.04
N ASN A 273 10.86 -14.54 10.46
CA ASN A 273 10.92 -14.71 9.00
C ASN A 273 9.75 -14.06 8.25
N THR A 274 8.64 -13.75 8.93
CA THR A 274 7.49 -13.13 8.28
C THR A 274 7.85 -11.72 7.83
N PRO A 275 7.19 -11.21 6.77
CA PRO A 275 7.21 -9.78 6.51
C PRO A 275 6.49 -9.02 7.63
N LEU A 276 6.62 -7.69 7.61
CA LEU A 276 5.77 -6.83 8.43
C LEU A 276 4.35 -6.77 7.84
N PHE A 277 4.26 -6.57 6.51
CA PHE A 277 3.02 -6.69 5.76
C PHE A 277 3.25 -7.56 4.51
N PRO A 278 2.48 -8.65 4.34
CA PRO A 278 2.66 -9.58 3.23
C PRO A 278 2.13 -9.02 1.91
N PHE A 279 2.46 -9.69 0.80
CA PHE A 279 1.83 -9.40 -0.49
C PHE A 279 0.30 -9.53 -0.40
N GLY A 280 -0.41 -8.62 -1.05
CA GLY A 280 -1.87 -8.59 -1.06
C GLY A 280 -2.51 -8.03 0.20
N TYR A 281 -1.73 -7.57 1.20
CA TYR A 281 -2.26 -7.04 2.45
C TYR A 281 -2.88 -5.65 2.29
N GLY A 282 -3.96 -5.40 3.03
CA GLY A 282 -4.61 -4.09 3.13
C GLY A 282 -5.92 -4.22 3.87
N LEU A 283 -6.13 -3.36 4.86
CA LEU A 283 -7.33 -3.31 5.69
C LEU A 283 -8.40 -2.43 5.03
N SER A 284 -9.59 -2.47 5.62
CA SER A 284 -10.75 -1.64 5.29
C SER A 284 -11.33 -1.03 6.58
N TYR A 285 -12.21 -0.05 6.45
CA TYR A 285 -13.06 0.40 7.57
C TYR A 285 -14.18 -0.59 7.91
N THR A 286 -14.31 -1.67 7.13
CA THR A 286 -15.17 -2.81 7.44
C THR A 286 -14.36 -4.10 7.53
N ASN A 287 -15.00 -5.18 8.01
CA ASN A 287 -14.39 -6.50 8.10
C ASN A 287 -15.03 -7.45 7.09
N PHE A 288 -14.22 -8.35 6.55
CA PHE A 288 -14.67 -9.39 5.62
C PHE A 288 -14.32 -10.76 6.16
N GLU A 289 -15.30 -11.66 6.14
CA GLU A 289 -15.12 -13.08 6.46
C GLU A 289 -15.17 -13.91 5.18
N TYR A 290 -14.34 -14.94 5.13
CA TYR A 290 -14.26 -15.89 4.03
C TYR A 290 -14.75 -17.26 4.50
N SER A 291 -15.55 -17.94 3.69
CA SER A 291 -15.82 -19.36 3.86
C SER A 291 -14.60 -20.21 3.49
N ASP A 292 -14.67 -21.51 3.79
CA ASP A 292 -13.77 -22.49 3.19
C ASP A 292 -13.87 -22.48 1.65
N VAL A 293 -12.77 -22.89 1.00
CA VAL A 293 -12.66 -22.98 -0.46
C VAL A 293 -13.39 -24.24 -0.94
N SER A 294 -14.35 -24.08 -1.85
CA SER A 294 -15.05 -25.19 -2.49
C SER A 294 -14.57 -25.39 -3.93
N LEU A 295 -14.55 -26.65 -4.37
CA LEU A 295 -14.08 -27.08 -5.67
C LEU A 295 -15.22 -27.80 -6.40
N SER A 296 -15.42 -27.52 -7.69
CA SER A 296 -16.40 -28.27 -8.50
C SER A 296 -16.05 -29.73 -8.69
N SER A 297 -14.78 -30.10 -8.53
CA SER A 297 -14.25 -31.47 -8.68
C SER A 297 -12.94 -31.62 -7.89
N PRO A 298 -12.63 -32.80 -7.32
CA PRO A 298 -11.33 -33.09 -6.73
C PRO A 298 -10.24 -33.37 -7.80
N THR A 299 -10.61 -33.43 -9.08
CA THR A 299 -9.70 -33.72 -10.20
C THR A 299 -9.92 -32.72 -11.34
N LEU A 300 -8.84 -32.27 -11.97
CA LEU A 300 -8.83 -31.49 -13.20
C LEU A 300 -8.16 -32.30 -14.32
N ARG A 301 -8.82 -32.41 -15.48
CA ARG A 301 -8.25 -32.99 -16.72
C ARG A 301 -7.97 -31.88 -17.76
N PRO A 302 -7.15 -32.14 -18.80
CA PRO A 302 -6.71 -31.10 -19.74
C PRO A 302 -7.83 -30.28 -20.40
N ASP A 303 -8.96 -30.90 -20.71
CA ASP A 303 -10.13 -30.33 -21.39
C ASP A 303 -11.20 -29.78 -20.43
N GLN A 304 -10.92 -29.76 -19.13
CA GLN A 304 -11.87 -29.36 -18.09
C GLN A 304 -11.57 -27.97 -17.53
N THR A 305 -12.59 -27.39 -16.90
CA THR A 305 -12.45 -26.19 -16.07
C THR A 305 -12.83 -26.54 -14.64
N LEU A 306 -11.94 -26.25 -13.70
CA LEU A 306 -12.20 -26.35 -12.28
C LEU A 306 -12.75 -25.01 -11.78
N ALA A 307 -13.97 -25.02 -11.24
CA ALA A 307 -14.51 -23.85 -10.56
C ALA A 307 -14.06 -23.88 -9.09
N ILE A 308 -13.45 -22.78 -8.65
CA ILE A 308 -12.95 -22.57 -7.28
C ILE A 308 -13.79 -21.45 -6.69
N THR A 309 -14.52 -21.74 -5.61
CA THR A 309 -15.46 -20.80 -5.02
C THR A 309 -15.15 -20.52 -3.55
N ALA A 310 -15.43 -19.29 -3.13
CA ALA A 310 -15.46 -18.90 -1.72
C ALA A 310 -16.55 -17.86 -1.52
N THR A 311 -17.23 -17.89 -0.37
CA THR A 311 -18.19 -16.86 0.01
C THR A 311 -17.47 -15.80 0.81
N ILE A 312 -17.66 -14.54 0.43
CA ILE A 312 -17.14 -13.36 1.15
C ILE A 312 -18.32 -12.63 1.74
N LYS A 313 -18.27 -12.38 3.04
CA LYS A 313 -19.30 -11.64 3.77
C LYS A 313 -18.72 -10.38 4.39
N ASN A 314 -19.38 -9.25 4.18
CA ASN A 314 -19.06 -8.04 4.94
C ASN A 314 -19.73 -8.13 6.32
N THR A 315 -18.92 -8.27 7.36
CA THR A 315 -19.39 -8.40 8.75
C THR A 315 -19.26 -7.11 9.57
N GLY A 316 -18.73 -6.04 8.96
CA GLY A 316 -18.68 -4.73 9.61
C GLY A 316 -19.93 -3.88 9.32
N ARG A 317 -19.78 -2.56 9.52
CA ARG A 317 -20.89 -1.60 9.59
C ARG A 317 -20.97 -0.65 8.40
N VAL A 318 -19.98 -0.68 7.52
CA VAL A 318 -19.92 0.20 6.34
C VAL A 318 -19.73 -0.62 5.07
N THR A 319 -20.20 -0.08 3.95
CA THR A 319 -19.88 -0.66 2.63
C THR A 319 -18.38 -0.62 2.40
N GLY A 320 -17.83 -1.67 1.80
CA GLY A 320 -16.42 -1.75 1.46
C GLY A 320 -16.19 -2.59 0.21
N VAL A 321 -15.00 -2.41 -0.37
CA VAL A 321 -14.52 -3.20 -1.50
C VAL A 321 -13.39 -4.10 -1.01
N GLU A 322 -13.54 -5.41 -1.23
CA GLU A 322 -12.53 -6.40 -0.91
C GLU A 322 -11.91 -6.98 -2.19
N THR A 323 -10.63 -7.32 -2.16
CA THR A 323 -9.94 -8.00 -3.27
C THR A 323 -9.65 -9.44 -2.90
N ALA A 324 -10.54 -10.35 -3.32
CA ALA A 324 -10.35 -11.78 -3.17
C ALA A 324 -9.20 -12.24 -4.07
N GLN A 325 -8.25 -12.99 -3.51
CA GLN A 325 -7.04 -13.41 -4.23
C GLN A 325 -6.97 -14.94 -4.28
N LEU A 326 -6.85 -15.49 -5.48
CA LEU A 326 -6.63 -16.92 -5.73
C LEU A 326 -5.13 -17.19 -5.84
N TYR A 327 -4.64 -18.08 -4.98
CA TYR A 327 -3.29 -18.62 -5.05
C TYR A 327 -3.31 -20.11 -5.34
N VAL A 328 -2.31 -20.59 -6.08
CA VAL A 328 -2.11 -22.00 -6.37
C VAL A 328 -0.71 -22.42 -5.93
N ARG A 329 -0.60 -23.61 -5.37
CA ARG A 329 0.66 -24.30 -5.13
C ARG A 329 0.65 -25.62 -5.88
N ASP A 330 1.61 -25.79 -6.78
CA ASP A 330 2.00 -27.10 -7.25
C ASP A 330 2.83 -27.78 -6.16
N PHE A 331 2.30 -28.85 -5.56
CA PHE A 331 2.86 -29.39 -4.31
C PHE A 331 4.17 -30.16 -4.56
N VAL A 332 4.27 -30.86 -5.69
CA VAL A 332 5.44 -31.64 -6.09
C VAL A 332 5.67 -31.41 -7.58
N GLY A 333 6.84 -30.87 -7.92
CA GLY A 333 7.29 -30.74 -9.30
C GLY A 333 8.70 -31.29 -9.50
N SER A 334 9.07 -31.52 -10.75
CA SER A 334 10.44 -31.91 -11.17
C SER A 334 11.51 -30.91 -10.71
N ILE A 335 11.11 -29.65 -10.53
CA ILE A 335 11.88 -28.62 -9.82
C ILE A 335 11.08 -28.09 -8.64
N THR A 336 11.77 -27.59 -7.61
CA THR A 336 11.07 -26.98 -6.47
C THR A 336 10.12 -25.87 -6.94
N ARG A 337 8.85 -25.96 -6.54
CA ARG A 337 7.82 -24.97 -6.86
C ARG A 337 7.68 -23.95 -5.74
N PRO A 338 7.24 -22.71 -6.02
CA PRO A 338 6.93 -21.74 -4.97
C PRO A 338 5.89 -22.27 -4.00
N VAL A 339 5.91 -21.79 -2.75
CA VAL A 339 4.91 -22.19 -1.76
C VAL A 339 3.51 -21.78 -2.20
N LYS A 340 3.37 -20.68 -2.94
CA LYS A 340 2.11 -20.15 -3.52
C LYS A 340 2.42 -19.20 -4.68
N GLU A 341 1.57 -19.17 -5.70
CA GLU A 341 1.62 -18.22 -6.83
C GLU A 341 0.22 -17.64 -7.07
N LEU A 342 0.11 -16.32 -7.24
CA LEU A 342 -1.17 -15.67 -7.57
C LEU A 342 -1.61 -16.13 -8.98
N LYS A 343 -2.86 -16.61 -9.10
CA LYS A 343 -3.47 -17.02 -10.38
C LYS A 343 -4.71 -16.25 -10.76
N GLY A 344 -5.29 -15.48 -9.83
CA GLY A 344 -6.43 -14.62 -10.12
C GLY A 344 -6.79 -13.73 -8.95
N PHE A 345 -7.57 -12.69 -9.22
CA PHE A 345 -8.18 -11.86 -8.19
C PHE A 345 -9.53 -11.33 -8.66
N GLU A 346 -10.46 -11.10 -7.74
CA GLU A 346 -11.75 -10.47 -7.99
C GLU A 346 -11.98 -9.37 -6.95
N LYS A 347 -12.35 -8.17 -7.41
CA LYS A 347 -12.81 -7.09 -6.52
C LYS A 347 -14.33 -7.18 -6.34
N VAL A 348 -14.78 -7.19 -5.10
CA VAL A 348 -16.21 -7.25 -4.75
C VAL A 348 -16.57 -6.10 -3.82
N GLU A 349 -17.60 -5.35 -4.17
CA GLU A 349 -18.23 -4.39 -3.26
C GLU A 349 -19.33 -5.11 -2.49
N LEU A 350 -19.38 -4.89 -1.17
CA LEU A 350 -20.38 -5.51 -0.29
C LEU A 350 -20.90 -4.48 0.70
N LYS A 351 -22.23 -4.37 0.79
CA LYS A 351 -22.92 -3.63 1.86
C LYS A 351 -22.81 -4.38 3.20
N PRO A 352 -23.05 -3.72 4.35
CA PRO A 352 -23.06 -4.39 5.64
C PRO A 352 -24.00 -5.61 5.66
N GLY A 353 -23.48 -6.76 6.08
CA GLY A 353 -24.22 -8.03 6.14
C GLY A 353 -24.36 -8.77 4.80
N GLU A 354 -24.01 -8.15 3.67
CA GLU A 354 -24.07 -8.77 2.35
C GLU A 354 -23.03 -9.88 2.20
N SER A 355 -23.39 -10.94 1.48
CA SER A 355 -22.50 -12.05 1.12
C SER A 355 -22.50 -12.25 -0.39
N LYS A 356 -21.32 -12.46 -0.99
CA LYS A 356 -21.18 -12.80 -2.41
C LYS A 356 -20.27 -14.01 -2.57
N ILE A 357 -20.63 -14.91 -3.49
CA ILE A 357 -19.76 -16.00 -3.92
C ILE A 357 -18.83 -15.48 -5.00
N VAL A 358 -17.52 -15.52 -4.76
CA VAL A 358 -16.51 -15.33 -5.81
C VAL A 358 -16.23 -16.66 -6.48
N THR A 359 -16.08 -16.66 -7.80
CA THR A 359 -15.85 -17.87 -8.60
C THR A 359 -14.67 -17.67 -9.53
N PHE A 360 -13.59 -18.38 -9.28
CA PHE A 360 -12.44 -18.46 -10.17
C PHE A 360 -12.55 -19.69 -11.05
N LYS A 361 -12.11 -19.55 -12.31
CA LYS A 361 -12.01 -20.65 -13.26
C LYS A 361 -10.54 -20.97 -13.44
N LEU A 362 -10.16 -22.21 -13.16
CA LEU A 362 -8.81 -22.72 -13.36
C LEU A 362 -8.84 -23.80 -14.45
N THR A 363 -7.99 -23.67 -15.45
CA THR A 363 -7.81 -24.66 -16.52
C THR A 363 -6.39 -25.24 -16.49
N SER A 364 -6.13 -26.22 -17.34
CA SER A 364 -4.79 -26.79 -17.50
C SER A 364 -3.76 -25.78 -18.03
N ASP A 365 -4.19 -24.66 -18.63
CA ASP A 365 -3.33 -23.57 -19.12
C ASP A 365 -2.81 -22.66 -18.01
N ASP A 366 -3.42 -22.70 -16.82
CA ASP A 366 -3.01 -21.92 -15.65
C ASP A 366 -1.91 -22.62 -14.82
N LEU A 367 -1.74 -23.92 -15.01
CA LEU A 367 -0.81 -24.78 -14.28
C LEU A 367 0.64 -24.81 -14.81
N PRO A 368 0.95 -24.55 -16.10
CA PRO A 368 2.29 -24.79 -16.58
C PRO A 368 3.33 -23.87 -15.96
N PHE A 369 4.56 -24.35 -15.92
CA PHE A 369 5.75 -23.61 -15.54
C PHE A 369 6.92 -24.00 -16.44
N TYR A 370 8.00 -23.21 -16.41
CA TYR A 370 9.23 -23.55 -17.10
C TYR A 370 10.07 -24.54 -16.28
N ASP A 371 10.27 -25.74 -16.81
CA ASP A 371 11.12 -26.78 -16.20
C ASP A 371 12.63 -26.47 -16.37
N SER A 372 13.49 -27.42 -15.97
CA SER A 372 14.95 -27.31 -16.11
C SER A 372 15.43 -27.21 -17.57
N ASP A 373 14.64 -27.69 -18.54
CA ASP A 373 14.92 -27.59 -19.97
C ASP A 373 14.29 -26.33 -20.59
N LEU A 374 13.69 -25.45 -19.78
CA LEU A 374 12.90 -24.29 -20.21
C LEU A 374 11.68 -24.66 -21.07
N LYS A 375 11.14 -25.87 -20.90
CA LYS A 375 9.87 -26.26 -21.51
C LYS A 375 8.72 -25.78 -20.63
N TYR A 376 7.71 -25.17 -21.26
CA TYR A 376 6.51 -24.73 -20.57
C TYR A 376 5.53 -25.89 -20.44
N VAL A 377 5.48 -26.51 -19.26
CA VAL A 377 4.78 -27.77 -19.01
C VAL A 377 3.95 -27.73 -17.74
N ALA A 378 2.78 -28.36 -17.74
CA ALA A 378 2.04 -28.71 -16.54
C ALA A 378 2.32 -30.18 -16.21
N GLU A 379 2.70 -30.47 -14.97
CA GLU A 379 2.98 -31.83 -14.49
C GLU A 379 1.75 -32.40 -13.79
N PRO A 380 1.36 -33.67 -14.03
CA PRO A 380 0.29 -34.30 -13.27
C PRO A 380 0.69 -34.45 -11.80
N GLY A 381 -0.21 -34.15 -10.88
CA GLY A 381 0.13 -34.13 -9.45
C GLY A 381 -0.92 -33.45 -8.57
N GLU A 382 -0.60 -33.34 -7.28
CA GLU A 382 -1.43 -32.62 -6.30
C GLU A 382 -1.17 -31.12 -6.38
N PHE A 383 -2.26 -30.35 -6.42
CA PHE A 383 -2.27 -28.91 -6.32
C PHE A 383 -3.08 -28.47 -5.10
N GLN A 384 -2.62 -27.40 -4.44
CA GLN A 384 -3.33 -26.72 -3.36
C GLN A 384 -3.85 -25.38 -3.87
N VAL A 385 -5.10 -25.04 -3.56
CA VAL A 385 -5.72 -23.76 -3.90
C VAL A 385 -6.10 -23.00 -2.65
N PHE A 386 -5.84 -21.70 -2.66
CA PHE A 386 -6.12 -20.81 -1.54
C PHE A 386 -6.92 -19.63 -2.05
N VAL A 387 -7.96 -19.24 -1.33
CA VAL A 387 -8.69 -17.98 -1.59
C VAL A 387 -8.69 -17.20 -0.29
N GLY A 388 -8.22 -15.96 -0.32
CA GLY A 388 -8.16 -15.13 0.87
C GLY A 388 -7.90 -13.66 0.61
N PRO A 389 -7.82 -12.86 1.69
CA PRO A 389 -7.68 -11.40 1.61
C PRO A 389 -6.26 -10.92 1.33
N ASN A 390 -5.26 -11.80 1.44
CA ASN A 390 -3.84 -11.56 1.17
C ASN A 390 -3.07 -12.90 1.05
N SER A 391 -1.77 -12.85 0.78
CA SER A 391 -0.95 -14.05 0.55
C SER A 391 -0.70 -14.93 1.79
N ASP A 392 -0.86 -14.41 3.02
CA ASP A 392 -0.69 -15.16 4.28
C ASP A 392 -1.84 -16.14 4.56
N VAL A 393 -2.86 -16.20 3.71
CA VAL A 393 -3.95 -17.18 3.85
C VAL A 393 -3.40 -18.61 3.92
N SER A 394 -3.76 -19.35 4.98
CA SER A 394 -3.24 -20.69 5.24
C SER A 394 -4.23 -21.81 4.89
N HIS A 395 -5.53 -21.50 4.87
CA HIS A 395 -6.58 -22.45 4.51
C HIS A 395 -6.56 -22.74 3.01
N PHE A 396 -6.64 -24.02 2.66
CA PHE A 396 -6.61 -24.47 1.26
C PHE A 396 -7.51 -25.69 1.03
N SER A 397 -7.88 -25.87 -0.22
CA SER A 397 -8.44 -27.11 -0.75
C SER A 397 -7.46 -27.76 -1.72
N ARG A 398 -7.60 -29.07 -1.95
CA ARG A 398 -6.70 -29.85 -2.82
C ARG A 398 -7.45 -30.38 -4.04
N PHE A 399 -6.76 -30.41 -5.17
CA PHE A 399 -7.18 -31.17 -6.35
C PHE A 399 -6.00 -31.88 -6.98
N VAL A 400 -6.28 -32.88 -7.82
CA VAL A 400 -5.28 -33.59 -8.62
C VAL A 400 -5.41 -33.19 -10.08
N PHE A 401 -4.33 -32.74 -10.71
CA PHE A 401 -4.28 -32.64 -12.17
C PHE A 401 -3.92 -34.02 -12.75
N ALA A 402 -4.84 -34.59 -13.52
CA ALA A 402 -4.67 -35.89 -14.16
C ALA A 402 -4.64 -35.70 -15.68
N LYS A 403 -3.51 -36.04 -16.31
CA LYS A 403 -3.36 -36.00 -17.77
C LYS A 403 -4.14 -37.10 -18.46
#